data_AF-A0A2W6DCE6-F1
#
_entry.id   AF-A0A2W6DCE6-F1
#
_cell.length_a   1.000
_cell.length_b   1.000
_cell.length_c   1.000
_cell.angle_alpha   90.00
_cell.angle_beta   90.00
_cell.angle_gamma   90.00
#
_symmetry.space_group_name_H-M   'P 1'
#
loop_
_entity.id
_entity.type
_entity.pdbx_description
1 polymer ?
#
loop_
_entity_poly.entity_id
_entity_poly.type
_entity_poly.pdbx_seq_one_letter_code
_entity_poly.pdbx_strand_id
1 'polypeptide(L)'
;MSPAQPPPPTVPSGGTGDNPVANAPFPAALQAIANSVHRSPPSNTSALIAALAPLEQAGMTPLQAEVAGMGQFPVAGDVYYTDDWLEPRPGPVPHVHMGDDIIAASGTPLRAPATGQLTYSNSDPNGYGLTALVTQPDATYYLMAHMSATVQGLTSGSAVTQGQIVGFVGATGDATGPHSHFEVHPQGGAGVDPKPILDQWQAQAIAAIPAVLAAYKGGTIPAPAVGQPVIPAPAQLTPGPSEYPTENPTLALGSGPQQKESLAAAHAPSVPASTRLGLAGLVLLLGTGAATLDVTWRARRARESR
;
A
#
# COMPACT_ATOMS: atom_id res chain seq x y z
N MET A 1 -47.75 14.38 6.45
CA MET A 1 -47.15 14.21 7.79
C MET A 1 -46.31 12.94 7.74
N SER A 2 -44.99 13.06 7.64
CA SER A 2 -44.08 11.91 7.61
C SER A 2 -43.90 11.35 9.03
N PRO A 3 -43.86 10.02 9.22
CA PRO A 3 -43.57 9.46 10.53
C PRO A 3 -42.10 9.70 10.90
N ALA A 4 -41.88 10.10 12.15
CA ALA A 4 -40.55 10.36 12.70
C ALA A 4 -39.71 9.06 12.75
N GLN A 5 -38.44 9.19 12.40
CA GLN A 5 -37.45 8.13 12.46
C GLN A 5 -37.12 7.81 13.94
N PRO A 6 -37.02 6.54 14.34
CA PRO A 6 -36.69 6.19 15.72
C PRO A 6 -35.25 6.63 16.07
N PRO A 7 -34.99 7.01 17.33
CA PRO A 7 -33.66 7.41 17.76
C PRO A 7 -32.67 6.24 17.65
N PRO A 8 -31.37 6.51 17.40
CA PRO A 8 -30.35 5.47 17.33
C PRO A 8 -30.23 4.75 18.69
N PRO A 9 -29.86 3.46 18.68
CA PRO A 9 -29.71 2.69 19.91
C PRO A 9 -28.57 3.27 20.76
N THR A 10 -28.85 3.49 22.03
CA THR A 10 -27.87 3.87 23.04
C THR A 10 -26.88 2.73 23.25
N VAL A 11 -25.59 2.97 22.99
CA VAL A 11 -24.50 2.08 23.38
C VAL A 11 -24.45 2.03 24.92
N PRO A 12 -24.42 0.85 25.56
CA PRO A 12 -24.25 0.76 27.00
C PRO A 12 -22.89 1.36 27.40
N SER A 13 -22.91 2.31 28.33
CA SER A 13 -21.71 2.79 29.04
C SER A 13 -21.14 1.63 29.86
N GLY A 14 -20.24 0.85 29.25
CA GLY A 14 -19.49 -0.21 29.90
C GLY A 14 -18.44 0.36 30.85
N GLY A 15 -18.60 0.01 32.13
CA GLY A 15 -17.69 0.09 33.28
C GLY A 15 -16.31 0.72 33.12
N THR A 16 -16.04 1.66 34.02
CA THR A 16 -14.72 2.18 34.42
C THR A 16 -13.79 1.05 34.88
N GLY A 17 -13.12 0.40 33.93
CA GLY A 17 -11.85 -0.26 34.16
C GLY A 17 -10.76 0.75 33.89
N ASP A 18 -10.15 1.32 34.93
CA ASP A 18 -8.99 2.20 34.83
C ASP A 18 -7.85 1.44 34.15
N ASN A 19 -7.76 1.58 32.83
CA ASN A 19 -6.60 1.20 32.06
C ASN A 19 -5.73 2.46 31.97
N PRO A 20 -4.66 2.61 32.77
CA PRO A 20 -3.94 3.87 32.93
C PRO A 20 -3.23 4.35 31.65
N VAL A 21 -3.26 3.55 30.58
CA VAL A 21 -2.63 3.83 29.29
C VAL A 21 -3.59 4.52 28.31
N ALA A 22 -4.91 4.40 28.48
CA ALA A 22 -5.88 4.88 27.48
C ALA A 22 -6.11 6.40 27.48
N ASN A 23 -5.62 7.12 28.50
CA ASN A 23 -5.85 8.56 28.69
C ASN A 23 -4.56 9.37 28.89
N ALA A 24 -3.38 8.80 28.60
CA ALA A 24 -2.15 9.57 28.64
C ALA A 24 -2.18 10.63 27.52
N PRO A 25 -1.90 11.92 27.83
CA PRO A 25 -1.88 12.96 26.82
C PRO A 25 -0.81 12.64 25.77
N PHE A 26 -1.10 12.94 24.50
CA PHE A 26 -0.13 12.78 23.42
C PHE A 26 1.15 13.57 23.77
N PRO A 27 2.35 12.98 23.65
CA PRO A 27 3.58 13.62 24.10
C PRO A 27 3.76 15.01 23.46
N ALA A 28 4.04 16.03 24.27
CA ALA A 28 4.14 17.42 23.80
C ALA A 28 5.19 17.62 22.69
N ALA A 29 6.28 16.83 22.71
CA ALA A 29 7.28 16.83 21.66
C ALA A 29 6.71 16.36 20.30
N LEU A 30 5.91 15.30 20.30
CA LEU A 30 5.23 14.83 19.09
C LEU A 30 4.12 15.79 18.66
N GLN A 31 3.43 16.42 19.60
CA GLN A 31 2.44 17.45 19.29
C GLN A 31 3.09 18.66 18.60
N ALA A 32 4.27 19.08 19.04
CA ALA A 32 5.01 20.17 18.41
C ALA A 32 5.41 19.83 16.96
N ILE A 33 5.79 18.57 16.69
CA ILE A 33 6.04 18.09 15.33
C ILE A 33 4.77 18.14 14.48
N ALA A 34 3.65 17.61 14.99
CA ALA A 34 2.37 17.62 14.28
C ALA A 34 1.86 19.04 13.95
N ASN A 35 2.18 20.02 14.81
CA ASN A 35 1.84 21.43 14.62
C ASN A 35 2.80 22.17 13.68
N SER A 36 3.92 21.56 13.29
CA SER A 36 4.94 22.18 12.43
C SER A 36 4.59 22.15 10.94
N VAL A 37 3.58 21.37 10.56
CA VAL A 37 3.15 21.18 9.16
C VAL A 37 1.82 21.87 8.90
N HIS A 38 1.69 22.39 7.67
CA HIS A 38 0.43 22.92 7.17
C HIS A 38 -0.19 21.90 6.20
N ARG A 39 -1.29 21.28 6.63
CA ARG A 39 -2.01 20.26 5.85
C ARG A 39 -2.91 20.90 4.81
N SER A 40 -2.79 20.45 3.57
CA SER A 40 -3.66 20.80 2.45
C SER A 40 -5.02 20.09 2.54
N PRO A 41 -6.06 20.59 1.84
CA PRO A 41 -7.34 19.90 1.78
C PRO A 41 -7.23 18.50 1.15
N PRO A 42 -8.13 17.57 1.53
CA PRO A 42 -8.17 16.23 0.96
C PRO A 42 -8.42 16.24 -0.54
N SER A 43 -8.08 15.14 -1.20
CA SER A 43 -8.20 14.96 -2.65
C SER A 43 -8.75 13.58 -3.00
N ASN A 44 -9.13 13.40 -4.27
CA ASN A 44 -9.63 12.14 -4.80
C ASN A 44 -9.23 11.98 -6.28
N THR A 45 -9.33 10.75 -6.78
CA THR A 45 -9.01 10.41 -8.18
C THR A 45 -10.19 10.48 -9.13
N SER A 46 -11.35 11.01 -8.73
CA SER A 46 -12.54 10.98 -9.59
C SER A 46 -12.35 11.73 -10.92
N ALA A 47 -11.57 12.83 -10.93
CA ALA A 47 -11.19 13.53 -12.16
C ALA A 47 -10.25 12.71 -13.06
N LEU A 48 -9.30 11.98 -12.45
CA LEU A 48 -8.41 11.07 -13.18
C LEU A 48 -9.19 9.90 -13.76
N ILE A 49 -10.06 9.26 -12.99
CA ILE A 49 -10.97 8.20 -13.46
C ILE A 49 -11.82 8.67 -14.64
N ALA A 50 -12.39 9.88 -14.56
CA ALA A 50 -13.14 10.44 -15.69
C ALA A 50 -12.27 10.66 -16.93
N ALA A 51 -11.02 11.08 -16.75
CA ALA A 51 -10.06 11.27 -17.85
C ALA A 51 -9.72 9.96 -18.57
N LEU A 52 -9.88 8.79 -17.94
CA LEU A 52 -9.60 7.48 -18.56
C LEU A 52 -10.64 7.04 -19.60
N ALA A 53 -11.82 7.65 -19.64
CA ALA A 53 -12.92 7.24 -20.51
C ALA A 53 -12.55 7.06 -22.00
N PRO A 54 -11.67 7.87 -22.63
CA PRO A 54 -11.24 7.66 -24.01
C PRO A 54 -10.46 6.35 -24.23
N LEU A 55 -9.74 5.84 -23.22
CA LEU A 55 -9.03 4.56 -23.28
C LEU A 55 -10.03 3.40 -23.29
N GLU A 56 -11.06 3.48 -22.44
CA GLU A 56 -12.15 2.50 -22.42
C GLU A 56 -12.93 2.49 -23.74
N GLN A 57 -13.23 3.67 -24.29
CA GLN A 57 -13.87 3.80 -25.61
C GLN A 57 -13.01 3.25 -26.74
N ALA A 58 -11.68 3.21 -26.58
CA ALA A 58 -10.76 2.57 -27.52
C ALA A 58 -10.68 1.04 -27.35
N GLY A 59 -11.39 0.47 -26.38
CA GLY A 59 -11.52 -0.97 -26.17
C GLY A 59 -10.75 -1.51 -24.97
N MET A 60 -10.16 -0.67 -24.12
CA MET A 60 -9.63 -1.12 -22.83
C MET A 60 -10.78 -1.47 -21.87
N THR A 61 -10.60 -2.50 -21.05
CA THR A 61 -11.42 -2.67 -19.84
C THR A 61 -11.08 -1.57 -18.82
N PRO A 62 -11.95 -1.28 -17.83
CA PRO A 62 -11.66 -0.28 -16.81
C PRO A 62 -10.31 -0.48 -16.11
N LEU A 63 -10.02 -1.70 -15.66
CA LEU A 63 -8.74 -2.01 -14.99
C LEU A 63 -7.54 -1.76 -15.92
N GLN A 64 -7.66 -2.07 -17.21
CA GLN A 64 -6.56 -1.84 -18.16
C GLN A 64 -6.33 -0.34 -18.37
N ALA A 65 -7.41 0.45 -18.43
CA ALA A 65 -7.32 1.90 -18.50
C ALA A 65 -6.69 2.50 -17.24
N GLU A 66 -7.05 2.00 -16.04
CA GLU A 66 -6.46 2.42 -14.76
C GLU A 66 -4.97 2.07 -14.69
N VAL A 67 -4.60 0.83 -15.02
CA VAL A 67 -3.19 0.38 -15.03
C VAL A 67 -2.34 1.18 -16.03
N ALA A 68 -2.87 1.50 -17.21
CA ALA A 68 -2.14 2.25 -18.23
C ALA A 68 -2.13 3.77 -18.00
N GLY A 69 -3.22 4.33 -17.47
CA GLY A 69 -3.47 5.77 -17.47
C GLY A 69 -3.16 6.49 -16.16
N MET A 70 -2.93 5.77 -15.05
CA MET A 70 -2.69 6.40 -13.75
C MET A 70 -1.26 6.87 -13.50
N GLY A 71 -0.35 6.74 -14.48
CA GLY A 71 1.03 7.21 -14.34
C GLY A 71 1.71 6.60 -13.11
N GLN A 72 2.28 7.45 -12.25
CA GLN A 72 2.95 7.06 -11.01
C GLN A 72 2.00 6.88 -9.81
N PHE A 73 0.72 7.24 -9.94
CA PHE A 73 -0.22 7.16 -8.82
C PHE A 73 -0.36 5.70 -8.33
N PRO A 74 -0.22 5.42 -7.02
CA PRO A 74 0.01 4.06 -6.51
C PRO A 74 -1.23 3.18 -6.48
N VAL A 75 -2.44 3.73 -6.49
CA VAL A 75 -3.68 2.94 -6.33
C VAL A 75 -4.53 2.99 -7.60
N ALA A 76 -4.86 1.80 -8.14
CA ALA A 76 -5.65 1.64 -9.35
C ALA A 76 -7.16 1.74 -9.05
N GLY A 77 -7.70 2.94 -8.85
CA GLY A 77 -9.14 3.11 -8.69
C GLY A 77 -9.59 4.51 -8.26
N ASP A 78 -10.89 4.61 -7.97
CA ASP A 78 -11.51 5.77 -7.32
C ASP A 78 -11.16 5.73 -5.83
N VAL A 79 -10.35 6.70 -5.40
CA VAL A 79 -9.80 6.78 -4.05
C VAL A 79 -10.01 8.16 -3.47
N TYR A 80 -9.94 8.22 -2.15
CA TYR A 80 -9.90 9.46 -1.38
C TYR A 80 -8.64 9.45 -0.52
N TYR A 81 -7.95 10.57 -0.40
CA TYR A 81 -6.74 10.68 0.41
C TYR A 81 -6.66 12.06 1.08
N THR A 82 -6.18 12.04 2.31
CA THR A 82 -5.98 13.22 3.16
C THR A 82 -4.52 13.63 3.18
N ASP A 83 -4.28 14.85 3.62
CA ASP A 83 -2.96 15.30 4.06
C ASP A 83 -2.88 15.01 5.55
N ASP A 84 -2.55 13.77 5.91
CA ASP A 84 -2.43 13.29 7.28
C ASP A 84 -0.96 13.05 7.68
N TRP A 85 -0.03 13.57 6.89
CA TRP A 85 1.38 13.66 7.22
C TRP A 85 1.61 14.25 8.62
N LEU A 86 2.39 13.52 9.42
CA LEU A 86 2.71 13.80 10.83
C LEU A 86 1.49 13.99 11.74
N GLU A 87 0.30 13.52 11.34
CA GLU A 87 -0.89 13.55 12.20
C GLU A 87 -0.63 12.71 13.46
N PRO A 88 -1.05 13.17 14.65
CA PRO A 88 -0.92 12.39 15.88
C PRO A 88 -1.62 11.03 15.79
N ARG A 89 -0.88 9.96 16.08
CA ARG A 89 -1.43 8.62 16.25
C ARG A 89 -1.34 8.25 17.74
N PRO A 90 -2.41 8.49 18.51
CA PRO A 90 -2.45 8.12 19.93
C PRO A 90 -2.57 6.61 20.06
N GLY A 91 -1.90 6.04 21.06
CA GLY A 91 -1.92 4.61 21.30
C GLY A 91 -0.94 4.22 22.41
N PRO A 92 -0.79 2.91 22.68
CA PRO A 92 0.17 2.41 23.67
C PRO A 92 1.61 2.87 23.39
N VAL A 93 1.95 3.04 22.10
CA VAL A 93 3.18 3.68 21.64
C VAL A 93 2.78 4.87 20.76
N PRO A 94 2.67 6.09 21.33
CA PRO A 94 2.27 7.26 20.55
C PRO A 94 3.35 7.62 19.54
N HIS A 95 2.93 7.92 18.31
CA HIS A 95 3.80 8.33 17.22
C HIS A 95 3.10 9.37 16.32
N VAL A 96 3.82 9.85 15.31
CA VAL A 96 3.27 10.69 14.25
C VAL A 96 3.21 9.89 12.96
N HIS A 97 2.20 10.17 12.15
CA HIS A 97 1.97 9.48 10.90
C HIS A 97 3.07 9.75 9.88
N MET A 98 3.79 8.73 9.41
CA MET A 98 4.94 8.85 8.50
C MET A 98 4.57 8.68 7.03
N GLY A 99 3.32 8.97 6.67
CA GLY A 99 2.79 8.86 5.32
C GLY A 99 1.46 9.59 5.18
N ASP A 100 0.73 9.26 4.12
CA ASP A 100 -0.68 9.60 3.96
C ASP A 100 -1.51 8.35 3.69
N ASP A 101 -2.76 8.37 4.17
CA ASP A 101 -3.69 7.27 3.99
C ASP A 101 -4.49 7.43 2.69
N ILE A 102 -4.31 6.49 1.76
CA ILE A 102 -5.08 6.41 0.52
C ILE A 102 -6.23 5.42 0.71
N ILE A 103 -7.42 5.95 0.98
CA ILE A 103 -8.64 5.18 1.24
C ILE A 103 -9.16 4.60 -0.07
N ALA A 104 -9.26 3.26 -0.10
CA ALA A 104 -9.71 2.51 -1.26
C ALA A 104 -10.36 1.19 -0.81
N ALA A 105 -11.28 0.66 -1.62
CA ALA A 105 -11.90 -0.62 -1.32
C ALA A 105 -10.86 -1.75 -1.21
N SER A 106 -11.06 -2.69 -0.28
CA SER A 106 -10.20 -3.88 -0.20
C SER A 106 -10.21 -4.65 -1.53
N GLY A 107 -9.04 -5.09 -1.98
CA GLY A 107 -8.83 -5.71 -3.28
C GLY A 107 -8.53 -4.72 -4.41
N THR A 108 -8.55 -3.40 -4.16
CA THR A 108 -8.12 -2.41 -5.16
C THR A 108 -6.63 -2.64 -5.49
N PRO A 109 -6.22 -2.68 -6.77
CA PRO A 109 -4.83 -2.96 -7.10
C PRO A 109 -3.88 -1.84 -6.66
N LEU A 110 -2.75 -2.25 -6.09
CA LEU A 110 -1.59 -1.40 -5.79
C LEU A 110 -0.56 -1.53 -6.90
N ARG A 111 -0.06 -0.40 -7.38
CA ARG A 111 0.84 -0.26 -8.53
C ARG A 111 2.18 0.27 -8.08
N ALA A 112 3.25 -0.19 -8.72
CA ALA A 112 4.59 0.35 -8.51
C ALA A 112 4.65 1.82 -8.99
N PRO A 113 4.95 2.81 -8.12
CA PRO A 113 5.01 4.22 -8.52
C PRO A 113 6.17 4.55 -9.47
N ALA A 114 7.19 3.68 -9.50
CA ALA A 114 8.36 3.81 -10.34
C ALA A 114 8.90 2.42 -10.75
N THR A 115 9.78 2.40 -11.74
CA THR A 115 10.57 1.21 -12.08
C THR A 115 11.65 1.00 -11.01
N GLY A 116 11.75 -0.21 -10.48
CA GLY A 116 12.66 -0.50 -9.38
C GLY A 116 12.65 -1.95 -8.93
N GLN A 117 13.20 -2.18 -7.74
CA GLN A 117 13.18 -3.47 -7.07
C GLN A 117 12.04 -3.50 -6.05
N LEU A 118 11.24 -4.57 -6.08
CA LEU A 118 10.17 -4.83 -5.14
C LEU A 118 10.70 -5.60 -3.91
N THR A 119 10.30 -5.18 -2.71
CA THR A 119 10.50 -5.92 -1.47
C THR A 119 9.16 -6.05 -0.75
N TYR A 120 8.76 -7.26 -0.41
CA TYR A 120 7.65 -7.50 0.51
C TYR A 120 8.15 -7.65 1.94
N SER A 121 7.36 -7.15 2.90
CA SER A 121 7.53 -7.37 4.33
C SER A 121 6.17 -7.66 4.99
N ASN A 122 6.18 -8.42 6.09
CA ASN A 122 4.98 -8.68 6.90
C ASN A 122 5.28 -8.67 8.41
N SER A 123 6.49 -8.28 8.78
CA SER A 123 7.07 -8.47 10.12
C SER A 123 7.69 -7.15 10.55
N ASP A 124 6.80 -6.24 10.95
CA ASP A 124 7.16 -4.88 11.29
C ASP A 124 6.57 -4.51 12.68
N PRO A 125 7.37 -3.91 13.58
CA PRO A 125 6.90 -3.45 14.88
C PRO A 125 6.05 -2.17 14.82
N ASN A 126 6.00 -1.47 13.69
CA ASN A 126 5.28 -0.20 13.50
C ASN A 126 3.82 -0.38 13.07
N GLY A 127 3.35 -1.61 12.85
CA GLY A 127 1.95 -1.92 12.56
C GLY A 127 1.57 -1.89 11.07
N TYR A 128 2.53 -1.82 10.14
CA TYR A 128 2.28 -1.75 8.70
C TYR A 128 1.55 -2.98 8.12
N GLY A 129 1.64 -4.14 8.78
CA GLY A 129 1.08 -5.39 8.25
C GLY A 129 1.82 -5.89 7.02
N LEU A 130 1.11 -6.42 6.02
CA LEU A 130 1.71 -6.78 4.75
C LEU A 130 2.02 -5.52 3.94
N THR A 131 3.27 -5.39 3.49
CA THR A 131 3.81 -4.16 2.90
C THR A 131 4.61 -4.47 1.65
N ALA A 132 4.56 -3.58 0.66
CA ALA A 132 5.42 -3.56 -0.51
C ALA A 132 6.26 -2.28 -0.51
N LEU A 133 7.57 -2.43 -0.70
CA LEU A 133 8.49 -1.34 -0.98
C LEU A 133 8.94 -1.44 -2.43
N VAL A 134 8.88 -0.33 -3.16
CA VAL A 134 9.46 -0.22 -4.51
C VAL A 134 10.63 0.74 -4.46
N THR A 135 11.84 0.21 -4.62
CA THR A 135 13.10 0.95 -4.48
C THR A 135 13.73 1.22 -5.84
N GLN A 136 13.99 2.49 -6.15
CA GLN A 136 14.67 2.94 -7.35
C GLN A 136 16.20 2.83 -7.22
N PRO A 137 16.96 2.90 -8.34
CA PRO A 137 18.42 2.84 -8.32
C PRO A 137 19.11 3.94 -7.50
N ASP A 138 18.46 5.10 -7.32
CA ASP A 138 18.95 6.22 -6.50
C ASP A 138 18.65 6.04 -5.00
N ALA A 139 18.15 4.86 -4.60
CA ALA A 139 17.66 4.51 -3.28
C ALA A 139 16.34 5.18 -2.86
N THR A 140 15.70 5.99 -3.70
CA THR A 140 14.35 6.47 -3.42
C THR A 140 13.40 5.28 -3.34
N TYR A 141 12.66 5.14 -2.24
CA TYR A 141 11.68 4.08 -2.11
C TYR A 141 10.27 4.59 -1.77
N TYR A 142 9.29 3.81 -2.20
CA TYR A 142 7.88 4.03 -1.93
C TYR A 142 7.34 2.85 -1.13
N LEU A 143 6.71 3.13 0.00
CA LEU A 143 6.11 2.13 0.87
C LEU A 143 4.60 2.11 0.67
N MET A 144 4.02 0.92 0.52
CA MET A 144 2.57 0.69 0.47
C MET A 144 2.22 -0.40 1.48
N ALA A 145 1.55 -0.04 2.57
CA ALA A 145 1.24 -0.92 3.69
C ALA A 145 -0.22 -1.39 3.72
N HIS A 146 -0.55 -2.18 4.73
CA HIS A 146 -1.87 -2.73 5.03
C HIS A 146 -2.46 -3.63 3.93
N MET A 147 -1.61 -4.18 3.06
CA MET A 147 -2.03 -4.96 1.90
C MET A 147 -2.81 -6.23 2.29
N SER A 148 -3.73 -6.67 1.45
CA SER A 148 -4.47 -7.94 1.64
C SER A 148 -3.76 -9.13 0.98
N ALA A 149 -3.04 -8.90 -0.12
CA ALA A 149 -2.38 -9.94 -0.88
C ALA A 149 -1.24 -9.38 -1.75
N THR A 150 -0.28 -10.25 -2.07
CA THR A 150 0.77 -10.04 -3.07
C THR A 150 0.34 -10.59 -4.44
N VAL A 151 1.14 -10.34 -5.48
CA VAL A 151 0.88 -10.86 -6.82
C VAL A 151 1.65 -12.18 -7.03
N GLN A 152 0.96 -13.20 -7.53
CA GLN A 152 1.61 -14.47 -7.87
C GLN A 152 2.75 -14.26 -8.88
N GLY A 153 3.90 -14.86 -8.60
CA GLY A 153 5.10 -14.74 -9.44
C GLY A 153 5.96 -13.51 -9.15
N LEU A 154 5.51 -12.59 -8.30
CA LEU A 154 6.36 -11.56 -7.71
C LEU A 154 6.83 -11.98 -6.32
N THR A 155 8.09 -11.68 -6.03
CA THR A 155 8.75 -11.97 -4.76
C THR A 155 9.68 -10.81 -4.39
N SER A 156 10.14 -10.74 -3.14
CA SER A 156 11.18 -9.78 -2.77
C SER A 156 12.42 -9.99 -3.67
N GLY A 157 12.96 -8.90 -4.20
CA GLY A 157 14.03 -8.89 -5.20
C GLY A 157 13.54 -8.85 -6.65
N SER A 158 12.24 -9.02 -6.92
CA SER A 158 11.69 -8.89 -8.28
C SER A 158 11.89 -7.47 -8.82
N ALA A 159 12.33 -7.37 -10.08
CA ALA A 159 12.30 -6.11 -10.81
C ALA A 159 10.86 -5.82 -11.25
N VAL A 160 10.40 -4.59 -11.02
CA VAL A 160 9.08 -4.12 -11.41
C VAL A 160 9.19 -2.86 -12.26
N THR A 161 8.28 -2.67 -13.20
CA THR A 161 8.18 -1.44 -13.98
C THR A 161 7.11 -0.52 -13.39
N GLN A 162 7.26 0.80 -13.58
CA GLN A 162 6.21 1.75 -13.21
C GLN A 162 4.84 1.30 -13.73
N GLY A 163 3.85 1.35 -12.83
CA GLY A 163 2.46 1.01 -13.11
C GLY A 163 2.13 -0.49 -13.04
N GLN A 164 3.13 -1.36 -12.91
CA GLN A 164 2.91 -2.79 -12.69
C GLN A 164 2.19 -3.01 -11.35
N ILE A 165 1.17 -3.88 -11.34
CA ILE A 165 0.49 -4.26 -10.11
C ILE A 165 1.45 -5.08 -9.24
N VAL A 166 1.60 -4.67 -7.98
CA VAL A 166 2.48 -5.30 -6.98
C VAL A 166 1.70 -5.83 -5.78
N GLY A 167 0.39 -5.63 -5.71
CA GLY A 167 -0.47 -6.28 -4.73
C GLY A 167 -1.81 -5.59 -4.64
N PHE A 168 -2.48 -5.72 -3.49
CA PHE A 168 -3.87 -5.30 -3.34
C PHE A 168 -4.12 -4.64 -1.98
N VAL A 169 -4.91 -3.57 -1.98
CA VAL A 169 -5.36 -2.86 -0.77
C VAL A 169 -6.04 -3.83 0.19
N GLY A 170 -5.76 -3.68 1.48
CA GLY A 170 -6.31 -4.50 2.55
C GLY A 170 -6.47 -3.71 3.84
N ALA A 171 -6.49 -4.43 4.95
CA ALA A 171 -6.53 -3.87 6.31
C ALA A 171 -5.70 -4.76 7.26
N THR A 172 -4.52 -5.20 6.83
CA THR A 172 -3.60 -5.97 7.70
C THR A 172 -2.79 -5.03 8.59
N GLY A 173 -2.26 -5.52 9.72
CA GLY A 173 -1.55 -4.69 10.69
C GLY A 173 -2.50 -3.88 11.58
N ASP A 174 -2.12 -2.67 11.95
CA ASP A 174 -2.88 -1.76 12.83
C ASP A 174 -3.90 -0.89 12.06
N ALA A 175 -4.39 -1.40 10.92
CA ALA A 175 -5.37 -0.71 10.09
C ALA A 175 -6.80 -0.83 10.65
N THR A 176 -7.51 0.30 10.73
CA THR A 176 -8.92 0.33 11.19
C THR A 176 -9.93 0.02 10.08
N GLY A 177 -9.49 0.04 8.82
CA GLY A 177 -10.30 -0.26 7.65
C GLY A 177 -9.46 -0.30 6.37
N PRO A 178 -10.05 -0.61 5.21
CA PRO A 178 -9.29 -0.73 3.97
C PRO A 178 -8.67 0.58 3.47
N HIS A 179 -7.34 0.60 3.38
CA HIS A 179 -6.56 1.71 2.82
C HIS A 179 -5.15 1.25 2.47
N SER A 180 -4.39 2.11 1.78
CA SER A 180 -2.94 1.99 1.65
C SER A 180 -2.30 3.14 2.41
N HIS A 181 -1.59 2.84 3.50
CA HIS A 181 -0.64 3.77 4.09
C HIS A 181 0.53 3.91 3.11
N PHE A 182 0.76 5.13 2.62
CA PHE A 182 1.72 5.41 1.57
C PHE A 182 2.83 6.33 2.06
N GLU A 183 4.09 5.93 1.89
CA GLU A 183 5.25 6.75 2.25
C GLU A 183 6.18 6.98 1.06
N VAL A 184 6.91 8.10 1.10
CA VAL A 184 7.95 8.44 0.13
C VAL A 184 9.24 8.74 0.87
N HIS A 185 10.31 8.04 0.51
CA HIS A 185 11.63 8.20 1.11
C HIS A 185 12.68 8.48 0.04
N PRO A 186 12.95 9.76 -0.25
CA PRO A 186 13.94 10.16 -1.25
C PRO A 186 15.34 9.68 -0.85
N GLN A 187 16.05 9.03 -1.79
CA GLN A 187 17.44 8.61 -1.63
C GLN A 187 17.71 7.75 -0.37
N GLY A 188 16.71 7.00 0.10
CA GLY A 188 16.79 6.18 1.32
C GLY A 188 16.82 7.00 2.61
N GLY A 189 16.50 8.29 2.53
CA GLY A 189 16.50 9.22 3.65
C GLY A 189 15.21 9.22 4.47
N ALA A 190 15.01 10.30 5.24
CA ALA A 190 13.79 10.53 6.00
C ALA A 190 12.57 10.61 5.07
N GLY A 191 11.41 10.18 5.59
CA GLY A 191 10.15 10.30 4.88
C GLY A 191 9.80 11.75 4.61
N VAL A 192 9.11 12.00 3.51
CA VAL A 192 8.55 13.30 3.15
C VAL A 192 7.04 13.19 2.97
N ASP A 193 6.36 14.31 3.16
CA ASP A 193 4.93 14.49 2.92
C ASP A 193 4.53 13.98 1.51
N PRO A 194 3.76 12.88 1.41
CA PRO A 194 3.32 12.33 0.13
C PRO A 194 2.27 13.18 -0.58
N LYS A 195 1.49 13.98 0.13
CA LYS A 195 0.30 14.64 -0.42
C LYS A 195 0.61 15.52 -1.63
N PRO A 196 1.62 16.41 -1.61
CA PRO A 196 1.99 17.19 -2.79
C PRO A 196 2.43 16.33 -3.97
N ILE A 197 3.08 15.20 -3.70
CA ILE A 197 3.56 14.26 -4.73
C ILE A 197 2.38 13.53 -5.36
N LEU A 198 1.43 13.06 -4.56
CA LEU A 198 0.20 12.41 -5.01
C LEU A 198 -0.65 13.34 -5.88
N ASP A 199 -0.86 14.59 -5.44
CA ASP A 199 -1.58 15.61 -6.21
C ASP A 199 -0.90 15.88 -7.56
N GLN A 200 0.43 16.01 -7.54
CA GLN A 200 1.22 16.24 -8.74
C GLN A 200 1.12 15.05 -9.70
N TRP A 201 1.28 13.82 -9.22
CA TRP A 201 1.18 12.61 -10.04
C TRP A 201 -0.20 12.43 -10.64
N GLN A 202 -1.26 12.75 -9.89
CA GLN A 202 -2.62 12.76 -10.41
C GLN A 202 -2.77 13.76 -11.56
N ALA A 203 -2.31 15.00 -11.40
CA ALA A 203 -2.37 16.03 -12.44
C ALA A 203 -1.56 15.64 -13.68
N GLN A 204 -0.37 15.07 -13.49
CA GLN A 204 0.48 14.56 -14.57
C GLN A 204 -0.16 13.39 -15.31
N ALA A 205 -0.80 12.46 -14.60
CA ALA A 205 -1.50 11.34 -15.19
C ALA A 205 -2.67 11.81 -16.09
N ILE A 206 -3.48 12.76 -15.61
CA ILE A 206 -4.56 13.38 -16.39
C ILE A 206 -4.00 14.00 -17.68
N ALA A 207 -2.93 14.78 -17.57
CA ALA A 207 -2.30 15.44 -18.71
C ALA A 207 -1.70 14.45 -19.73
N ALA A 208 -1.29 13.25 -19.28
CA ALA A 208 -0.67 12.23 -20.11
C ALA A 208 -1.67 11.35 -20.89
N ILE A 209 -2.97 11.34 -20.53
CA ILE A 209 -3.94 10.44 -21.16
C ILE A 209 -3.99 10.52 -22.69
N PRO A 210 -3.94 11.69 -23.34
CA PRO A 210 -3.93 11.75 -24.80
C PRO A 210 -2.74 10.99 -25.42
N ALA A 211 -1.56 11.05 -24.78
CA ALA A 211 -0.37 10.32 -25.22
C ALA A 211 -0.53 8.81 -25.00
N VAL A 212 -1.07 8.38 -23.85
CA VAL A 212 -1.37 6.97 -23.56
C VAL A 212 -2.35 6.41 -24.60
N LEU A 213 -3.39 7.16 -24.94
CA LEU A 213 -4.37 6.77 -25.95
C LEU A 213 -3.75 6.63 -27.34
N ALA A 214 -2.90 7.58 -27.74
CA ALA A 214 -2.18 7.51 -29.00
C ALA A 214 -1.24 6.30 -29.05
N ALA A 215 -0.52 6.04 -27.96
CA ALA A 215 0.37 4.90 -27.83
C ALA A 215 -0.37 3.56 -27.93
N TYR A 216 -1.54 3.44 -27.31
CA TYR A 216 -2.40 2.27 -27.40
C TYR A 216 -2.95 2.06 -28.82
N LYS A 217 -3.50 3.11 -29.44
CA LYS A 217 -3.97 3.04 -30.84
C LYS A 217 -2.86 2.73 -31.84
N GLY A 218 -1.63 3.15 -31.54
CA GLY A 218 -0.43 2.84 -32.31
C GLY A 218 0.18 1.46 -32.03
N GLY A 219 -0.39 0.67 -31.11
CA GLY A 219 0.09 -0.68 -30.77
C GLY A 219 1.37 -0.72 -29.93
N THR A 220 1.83 0.41 -29.39
CA THR A 220 3.05 0.50 -28.56
C THR A 220 2.81 0.15 -27.10
N ILE A 221 1.58 0.35 -26.61
CA ILE A 221 1.10 -0.29 -25.38
C ILE A 221 0.40 -1.56 -25.84
N PRO A 222 0.89 -2.76 -25.46
CA PRO A 222 0.27 -4.01 -25.86
C PRO A 222 -1.21 -4.00 -25.48
N ALA A 223 -2.07 -4.41 -26.42
CA ALA A 223 -3.40 -4.83 -26.04
C ALA A 223 -3.23 -5.97 -25.02
N PRO A 224 -3.87 -5.87 -23.85
CA PRO A 224 -3.74 -6.87 -22.80
C PRO A 224 -4.08 -8.24 -23.39
N ALA A 225 -3.14 -9.18 -23.25
CA ALA A 225 -3.30 -10.52 -23.78
C ALA A 225 -4.53 -11.17 -23.13
N VAL A 226 -5.48 -11.59 -23.98
CA VAL A 226 -6.65 -12.38 -23.57
C VAL A 226 -6.15 -13.59 -22.79
N GLY A 227 -6.41 -13.64 -21.48
CA GLY A 227 -6.06 -14.78 -20.62
C GLY A 227 -4.85 -14.63 -19.69
N GLN A 228 -4.21 -13.45 -19.59
CA GLN A 228 -3.41 -13.16 -18.39
C GLN A 228 -4.36 -13.06 -17.18
N PRO A 229 -4.04 -13.65 -16.02
CA PRO A 229 -4.92 -13.60 -14.86
C PRO A 229 -5.16 -12.14 -14.47
N VAL A 230 -6.34 -11.63 -14.84
CA VAL A 230 -6.91 -10.40 -14.33
C VAL A 230 -7.33 -10.72 -12.92
N ILE A 231 -6.40 -10.58 -11.97
CA ILE A 231 -6.62 -10.74 -10.54
C ILE A 231 -6.95 -12.23 -10.20
N PRO A 232 -6.26 -12.89 -9.25
CA PRO A 232 -6.89 -14.05 -8.66
C PRO A 232 -8.21 -13.58 -8.06
N ALA A 233 -9.33 -14.14 -8.54
CA ALA A 233 -10.58 -14.13 -7.80
C ALA A 233 -10.30 -14.49 -6.32
N PRO A 234 -11.19 -14.17 -5.35
CA PRO A 234 -10.95 -14.40 -3.92
C PRO A 234 -10.71 -15.86 -3.48
N ALA A 235 -10.45 -16.79 -4.40
CA ALA A 235 -10.12 -18.19 -4.17
C ALA A 235 -8.72 -18.50 -4.70
N GLN A 236 -7.70 -17.98 -4.02
CA GLN A 236 -6.46 -18.68 -3.61
C GLN A 236 -5.53 -17.64 -2.99
N LEU A 237 -5.98 -17.06 -1.87
CA LEU A 237 -5.12 -16.39 -0.92
C LEU A 237 -4.12 -17.43 -0.42
N THR A 238 -2.87 -17.36 -0.85
CA THR A 238 -1.79 -17.95 -0.04
C THR A 238 -1.57 -16.98 1.11
N PRO A 239 -1.75 -17.39 2.38
CA PRO A 239 -1.08 -16.69 3.46
C PRO A 239 0.39 -16.55 3.05
N GLY A 240 0.94 -15.34 3.10
CA GLY A 240 2.37 -15.17 2.89
C GLY A 240 3.13 -16.13 3.83
N PRO A 241 4.30 -16.64 3.42
CA PRO A 241 5.13 -17.46 4.31
C PRO A 241 5.27 -16.78 5.67
N SER A 242 5.22 -17.59 6.73
CA SER A 242 5.23 -17.14 8.12
C SER A 242 6.52 -16.40 8.53
N GLU A 243 7.54 -16.39 7.66
CA GLU A 243 8.85 -15.83 7.92
C GLU A 243 9.42 -15.25 6.62
N TYR A 244 9.70 -13.95 6.60
CA TYR A 244 10.58 -13.31 5.61
C TYR A 244 11.86 -12.84 6.34
N PRO A 245 13.04 -12.93 5.69
CA PRO A 245 14.32 -12.62 6.32
C PRO A 245 14.39 -11.16 6.82
N THR A 246 14.98 -11.00 8.01
CA THR A 246 14.94 -9.84 8.90
C THR A 246 15.96 -8.72 8.61
N GLU A 247 16.48 -8.63 7.39
CA GLU A 247 17.50 -7.61 7.10
C GLU A 247 16.88 -6.27 6.70
N ASN A 248 16.37 -5.55 7.71
CA ASN A 248 16.09 -4.13 7.65
C ASN A 248 17.42 -3.35 7.56
N PRO A 249 17.65 -2.50 6.54
CA PRO A 249 18.59 -1.40 6.71
C PRO A 249 18.01 -0.46 7.76
N THR A 250 18.63 -0.53 8.94
CA THR A 250 18.41 0.22 10.18
C THR A 250 17.54 1.49 10.06
N LEU A 251 16.33 1.43 10.61
CA LEU A 251 15.57 2.59 11.10
C LEU A 251 16.35 3.23 12.25
N ALA A 252 17.27 4.14 11.93
CA ALA A 252 17.92 5.00 12.90
C ALA A 252 17.33 6.40 12.79
N LEU A 253 16.49 6.77 13.75
CA LEU A 253 16.23 8.18 14.05
C LEU A 253 17.57 8.84 14.38
N GLY A 254 18.07 9.65 13.45
CA GLY A 254 19.30 10.41 13.60
C GLY A 254 19.21 11.31 14.83
N SER A 255 19.90 10.91 15.90
CA SER A 255 20.37 11.80 16.95
C SER A 255 21.88 11.89 16.79
N GLY A 256 22.40 13.05 16.40
CA GLY A 256 23.83 13.34 16.43
C GLY A 256 24.13 14.53 17.34
N PRO A 257 25.40 14.82 17.70
CA PRO A 257 26.55 13.94 17.81
C PRO A 257 27.09 13.82 19.26
N GLN A 258 27.66 12.66 19.56
CA GLN A 258 28.75 12.39 20.52
C GLN A 258 28.84 13.20 21.83
N GLN A 259 28.52 12.55 22.94
CA GLN A 259 29.36 12.61 24.14
C GLN A 259 29.94 11.21 24.42
N LYS A 260 31.27 11.16 24.40
CA LYS A 260 32.08 10.05 24.89
C LYS A 260 31.78 9.84 26.37
N GLU A 261 31.62 8.59 26.80
CA GLU A 261 32.48 7.97 27.82
C GLU A 261 32.22 6.47 27.98
N SER A 262 33.33 5.72 27.91
CA SER A 262 33.65 4.40 28.46
C SER A 262 32.55 3.45 28.96
N LEU A 263 32.59 2.20 28.48
CA LEU A 263 33.12 1.06 29.26
C LEU A 263 33.28 -0.20 28.39
N ALA A 264 34.32 -0.94 28.70
CA ALA A 264 34.91 -2.01 27.90
C ALA A 264 34.36 -3.41 28.21
N ALA A 265 34.73 -4.34 27.31
CA ALA A 265 34.80 -5.81 27.47
C ALA A 265 33.45 -6.55 27.32
N ALA A 266 33.34 -7.73 26.70
CA ALA A 266 34.32 -8.77 26.41
C ALA A 266 33.76 -9.78 25.37
N HIS A 267 34.67 -10.36 24.56
CA HIS A 267 34.71 -11.77 24.13
C HIS A 267 33.62 -12.36 23.21
N ALA A 268 34.06 -12.70 21.99
CA ALA A 268 33.57 -13.81 21.17
C ALA A 268 34.03 -15.18 21.76
N PRO A 269 33.51 -16.34 21.31
CA PRO A 269 33.98 -16.91 20.04
C PRO A 269 32.94 -17.67 19.17
N SER A 270 33.36 -17.85 17.92
CA SER A 270 32.93 -18.75 16.82
C SER A 270 32.81 -20.25 17.22
N VAL A 271 32.14 -21.18 16.50
CA VAL A 271 32.45 -21.94 15.24
C VAL A 271 31.38 -23.10 15.14
N PRO A 272 31.29 -24.05 14.15
CA PRO A 272 31.11 -24.04 12.67
C PRO A 272 29.82 -24.78 12.15
N ALA A 273 29.71 -24.82 10.82
CA ALA A 273 28.79 -25.60 9.97
C ALA A 273 28.93 -27.14 10.00
N SER A 274 27.87 -27.83 9.58
CA SER A 274 27.90 -29.22 9.06
C SER A 274 26.73 -29.53 8.13
N THR A 275 27.05 -30.25 7.06
CA THR A 275 26.29 -30.70 5.89
C THR A 275 25.35 -31.88 6.19
N ARG A 276 24.20 -32.04 5.47
CA ARG A 276 23.84 -33.24 4.66
C ARG A 276 22.42 -33.22 4.04
N LEU A 277 22.39 -33.80 2.83
CA LEU A 277 21.33 -34.36 1.97
C LEU A 277 20.04 -34.82 2.70
N GLY A 278 18.83 -34.83 2.14
CA GLY A 278 18.29 -34.79 0.78
C GLY A 278 17.05 -35.70 0.74
N LEU A 279 16.01 -35.45 -0.08
CA LEU A 279 15.12 -36.49 -0.65
C LEU A 279 14.13 -35.91 -1.68
N ALA A 280 13.92 -36.67 -2.74
CA ALA A 280 13.01 -36.43 -3.85
C ALA A 280 11.58 -36.91 -3.53
N GLY A 281 10.58 -36.34 -4.22
CA GLY A 281 9.19 -36.82 -4.21
C GLY A 281 8.32 -36.13 -5.28
N LEU A 282 8.11 -36.84 -6.39
CA LEU A 282 7.28 -36.54 -7.56
C LEU A 282 5.80 -36.87 -7.31
N VAL A 283 4.83 -36.03 -7.69
CA VAL A 283 3.52 -36.47 -8.25
C VAL A 283 2.93 -35.39 -9.18
N LEU A 284 2.51 -35.83 -10.36
CA LEU A 284 1.79 -35.11 -11.42
C LEU A 284 0.31 -35.56 -11.41
N LEU A 285 -0.66 -34.66 -11.61
CA LEU A 285 -1.97 -35.01 -12.19
C LEU A 285 -2.71 -33.79 -12.76
N LEU A 286 -3.21 -33.99 -13.98
CA LEU A 286 -3.98 -33.08 -14.83
C LEU A 286 -5.44 -32.97 -14.40
N GLY A 287 -6.08 -31.82 -14.69
CA GLY A 287 -7.53 -31.66 -14.58
C GLY A 287 -8.03 -30.38 -15.25
N THR A 288 -8.69 -30.54 -16.39
CA THR A 288 -9.34 -29.53 -17.24
C THR A 288 -10.60 -28.92 -16.61
N GLY A 289 -10.87 -27.64 -16.87
CA GLY A 289 -12.19 -27.04 -16.60
C GLY A 289 -12.27 -25.56 -16.94
N ALA A 290 -12.68 -25.24 -18.17
CA ALA A 290 -13.06 -23.90 -18.58
C ALA A 290 -14.49 -23.59 -18.11
N ALA A 291 -14.71 -22.47 -17.45
CA ALA A 291 -16.03 -21.87 -17.28
C ALA A 291 -15.91 -20.34 -17.17
N THR A 292 -16.43 -19.69 -18.20
CA THR A 292 -16.84 -18.28 -18.30
C THR A 292 -17.36 -17.70 -17.00
N LEU A 293 -16.93 -16.47 -16.64
CA LEU A 293 -17.70 -15.49 -15.87
C LEU A 293 -17.00 -14.12 -15.93
N ASP A 294 -17.22 -13.42 -17.05
CA ASP A 294 -17.19 -11.96 -17.12
C ASP A 294 -18.53 -11.46 -16.54
N VAL A 295 -18.59 -10.25 -15.99
CA VAL A 295 -19.72 -9.67 -15.21
C VAL A 295 -19.65 -9.92 -13.68
N THR A 296 -18.89 -9.11 -12.94
CA THR A 296 -19.30 -8.54 -11.62
C THR A 296 -18.25 -7.56 -11.06
N TRP A 297 -18.03 -6.44 -11.75
CA TRP A 297 -17.34 -5.27 -11.17
C TRP A 297 -18.32 -4.11 -10.88
N ARG A 298 -19.38 -3.95 -11.70
CA ARG A 298 -20.37 -2.88 -11.56
C ARG A 298 -21.36 -3.03 -10.40
N ALA A 299 -21.51 -4.22 -9.80
CA ALA A 299 -22.50 -4.47 -8.74
C ALA A 299 -22.10 -3.92 -7.34
N ARG A 300 -20.82 -3.57 -7.14
CA ARG A 300 -20.34 -2.98 -5.88
C ARG A 300 -20.41 -1.44 -5.88
N ARG A 301 -20.43 -0.81 -7.06
CA ARG A 301 -20.50 0.66 -7.22
C ARG A 301 -21.83 1.33 -6.82
N ALA A 302 -22.90 0.56 -6.59
CA ALA A 302 -24.24 1.10 -6.39
C ALA A 302 -24.81 0.94 -4.96
N ARG A 303 -24.06 0.31 -4.03
CA ARG A 303 -24.58 0.03 -2.67
C ARG A 303 -24.01 0.89 -1.56
N GLU A 304 -23.00 1.72 -1.82
CA GLU A 304 -22.33 2.53 -0.79
C GLU A 304 -22.56 4.04 -0.97
N SER A 305 -23.50 4.43 -1.83
CA SER A 305 -23.93 5.84 -2.00
C SER A 305 -25.37 6.08 -1.46
N ARG A 306 -25.75 5.44 -0.35
CA ARG A 306 -26.97 5.78 0.40
C ARG A 306 -26.69 5.84 1.89
#